data_AF-A0A7S3XZP4-F1
#
_entry.id   AF-A0A7S3XZP4-F1
#
_cell.length_a   1.000
_cell.length_b   1.000
_cell.length_c   1.000
_cell.angle_alpha   90.00
_cell.angle_beta   90.00
_cell.angle_gamma   90.00
#
_symmetry.space_group_name_H-M   'P 1'
#
loop_
_entity.id
_entity.type
_entity.pdbx_description
1 polymer ?
#
loop_
_entity_poly.entity_id
_entity_poly.type
_entity_poly.pdbx_seq_one_letter_code
_entity_poly.pdbx_strand_id
1 'polypeptide(L)'
;VLSAAAAAADGGSDLPSALGQVLAAYSRQPVPRASGQGAPPPVRFSIPVPGPAAAIDIEYLLPGAGPPEEEEAALQRWCLPVLFGRFGLGTVLRALGAALQEMHLVVLAEDLQTLSGCVLGLGGLLAPARWAGVTFVALPRDLAGYLESPVPILLGYQGSALPRWFRPQQGLAVLRADGDCLEVVHPRSPRPSGGPAVLHLPQAGRLAAALGPAVEGARAAAG
;
A
#
# COMPACT_ATOMS: atom_id res chain seq x y z
N VAL A 1 11.03 -16.40 -3.08
CA VAL A 1 10.41 -16.41 -4.43
C VAL A 1 11.24 -15.63 -5.45
N LEU A 2 11.66 -14.38 -5.16
CA LEU A 2 12.50 -13.61 -6.09
C LEU A 2 13.92 -14.15 -6.31
N SER A 3 14.54 -14.85 -5.34
CA SER A 3 15.90 -15.40 -5.53
C SER A 3 15.94 -16.70 -6.35
N ALA A 4 14.83 -17.43 -6.47
CA ALA A 4 14.75 -18.65 -7.27
C ALA A 4 14.57 -18.34 -8.77
N ALA A 5 13.90 -17.23 -9.10
CA ALA A 5 13.73 -16.77 -10.48
C ALA A 5 15.03 -16.23 -11.08
N ALA A 6 15.94 -15.68 -10.26
CA ALA A 6 17.22 -15.16 -10.73
C ALA A 6 18.18 -16.27 -11.20
N ALA A 7 18.13 -17.47 -10.60
CA ALA A 7 19.00 -18.58 -10.98
C ALA A 7 18.62 -19.25 -12.31
N ALA A 8 17.37 -19.08 -12.78
CA ALA A 8 16.91 -19.61 -14.06
C ALA A 8 17.25 -18.70 -15.27
N ALA A 9 17.73 -17.47 -15.01
CA ALA A 9 17.96 -16.47 -16.05
C ALA A 9 19.32 -16.59 -16.78
N ASP A 10 20.22 -17.48 -16.32
CA ASP A 10 21.53 -17.71 -16.95
C ASP A 10 21.47 -18.59 -18.22
N GLY A 11 20.29 -19.08 -18.60
CA GLY A 11 20.07 -19.90 -19.79
C GLY A 11 19.34 -19.16 -20.93
N GLY A 12 20.11 -18.70 -21.92
CA GLY A 12 19.77 -18.38 -23.31
C GLY A 12 18.31 -18.15 -23.76
N SER A 13 18.08 -16.97 -24.34
CA SER A 13 17.15 -16.61 -25.44
C SER A 13 15.64 -16.96 -25.43
N ASP A 14 15.11 -17.79 -24.54
CA ASP A 14 13.71 -18.27 -24.60
C ASP A 14 12.77 -17.75 -23.50
N LEU A 15 13.19 -16.76 -22.71
CA LEU A 15 12.39 -16.16 -21.62
C LEU A 15 10.95 -15.74 -22.01
N PRO A 16 10.68 -15.16 -23.20
CA PRO A 16 9.31 -14.80 -23.59
C PRO A 16 8.39 -16.01 -23.79
N SER A 17 8.91 -17.14 -24.29
CA SER A 17 8.14 -18.35 -24.54
C SER A 17 7.85 -19.11 -23.25
N ALA A 18 8.83 -19.16 -22.34
CA ALA A 18 8.68 -19.72 -21.00
C ALA A 18 7.65 -18.94 -20.15
N LEU A 19 7.73 -17.60 -20.13
CA LEU A 19 6.77 -16.75 -19.44
C LEU A 19 5.35 -16.92 -20.01
N GLY A 20 5.23 -17.02 -21.33
CA GLY A 20 3.95 -17.28 -21.99
C GLY A 20 3.32 -18.63 -21.59
N GLN A 21 4.13 -19.68 -21.46
CA GLN A 21 3.68 -21.00 -20.99
C GLN A 21 3.24 -20.95 -19.53
N VAL A 22 4.00 -20.27 -18.66
CA VAL A 22 3.66 -20.06 -17.25
C VAL A 22 2.33 -19.31 -17.10
N LEU A 23 2.15 -18.21 -17.83
CA LEU A 23 0.90 -17.41 -17.78
C LEU A 23 -0.29 -18.20 -18.33
N ALA A 24 -0.10 -18.97 -19.41
CA ALA A 24 -1.15 -19.82 -19.95
C ALA A 24 -1.54 -20.95 -18.99
N ALA A 25 -0.57 -21.56 -18.30
CA ALA A 25 -0.82 -22.55 -17.25
C ALA A 25 -1.60 -21.94 -16.09
N TYR A 26 -1.19 -20.76 -15.60
CA TYR A 26 -1.88 -20.02 -14.54
C TYR A 26 -3.33 -19.70 -14.91
N SER A 27 -3.59 -19.20 -16.12
CA SER A 27 -4.96 -18.85 -16.57
C SER A 27 -5.93 -20.03 -16.66
N ARG A 28 -5.42 -21.27 -16.72
CA ARG A 28 -6.21 -22.50 -16.83
C ARG A 28 -6.47 -23.16 -15.48
N GLN A 29 -5.89 -22.63 -14.40
CA GLN A 29 -6.11 -23.17 -13.07
C GLN A 29 -7.55 -22.86 -12.60
N PRO A 30 -8.29 -23.86 -12.09
CA PRO A 30 -9.66 -23.65 -11.64
C PRO A 30 -9.66 -22.69 -10.44
N VAL A 31 -10.50 -21.65 -10.48
CA VAL A 31 -10.74 -20.80 -9.31
C VAL A 31 -11.46 -21.66 -8.26
N PRO A 32 -10.83 -21.97 -7.11
CA PRO A 32 -11.45 -22.80 -6.11
C PRO A 32 -12.64 -22.05 -5.51
N ARG A 33 -13.80 -22.71 -5.50
CA ARG A 33 -15.02 -22.19 -4.86
C ARG A 33 -15.03 -22.66 -3.42
N ALA A 34 -15.28 -21.75 -2.48
CA ALA A 34 -15.52 -22.12 -1.09
C ALA A 34 -16.70 -23.10 -1.02
N SER A 35 -16.42 -24.36 -0.67
CA SER A 35 -17.43 -25.40 -0.49
C SER A 35 -17.75 -25.53 0.99
N GLY A 36 -18.84 -24.90 1.43
CA GLY A 36 -19.45 -25.15 2.75
C GLY A 36 -18.69 -24.60 3.96
N GLN A 37 -19.29 -24.78 5.15
CA GLN A 37 -18.77 -24.34 6.44
C GLN A 37 -17.50 -25.13 6.82
N GLY A 38 -16.36 -24.46 6.75
CA GLY A 38 -15.04 -24.94 7.12
C GLY A 38 -13.96 -24.01 6.57
N ALA A 39 -12.75 -24.01 7.16
CA ALA A 39 -11.62 -23.29 6.58
C ALA A 39 -11.32 -23.86 5.18
N PRO A 40 -11.28 -23.03 4.11
CA PRO A 40 -11.00 -23.51 2.76
C PRO A 40 -9.65 -24.23 2.73
N PRO A 41 -9.54 -25.40 2.08
CA PRO A 41 -8.24 -26.04 1.90
C PRO A 41 -7.32 -25.11 1.09
N PRO A 42 -6.01 -25.10 1.38
CA PRO A 42 -5.06 -24.32 0.60
C PRO A 42 -5.10 -24.74 -0.87
N VAL A 43 -5.10 -23.74 -1.75
CA VAL A 43 -5.07 -23.93 -3.20
C VAL A 43 -3.65 -24.23 -3.60
N ARG A 44 -3.42 -25.38 -4.23
CA ARG A 44 -2.11 -25.70 -4.80
C ARG A 44 -2.10 -25.38 -6.28
N PHE A 45 -1.23 -24.47 -6.65
CA PHE A 45 -0.93 -24.13 -8.02
C PHE A 45 0.44 -24.72 -8.37
N SER A 46 0.49 -25.64 -9.33
CA SER A 46 1.75 -26.12 -9.87
C SER A 46 2.04 -25.34 -11.15
N ILE A 47 3.12 -24.57 -11.14
CA ILE A 47 3.58 -23.81 -12.31
C ILE A 47 4.71 -24.61 -12.97
N PRO A 48 4.52 -25.18 -14.17
CA PRO A 48 5.60 -25.83 -14.88
C PRO A 48 6.65 -24.80 -15.27
N VAL A 49 7.92 -25.10 -14.97
CA VAL A 49 9.08 -24.26 -15.30
C VAL A 49 10.03 -25.07 -16.20
N PRO A 50 10.60 -24.48 -17.26
CA PRO A 50 11.59 -25.17 -18.07
C PRO A 50 12.86 -25.46 -17.25
N GLY A 51 13.30 -26.72 -17.20
CA GLY A 51 14.54 -27.13 -16.53
C GLY A 51 14.36 -28.24 -15.48
N PRO A 52 15.44 -28.59 -14.75
CA PRO A 52 15.47 -29.75 -13.84
C PRO A 52 14.58 -29.61 -12.59
N ALA A 53 14.13 -28.39 -12.26
CA ALA A 53 13.04 -28.18 -11.32
C ALA A 53 11.71 -28.20 -12.09
N ALA A 54 11.14 -29.38 -12.32
CA ALA A 54 10.06 -29.59 -13.29
C ALA A 54 8.72 -28.87 -12.97
N ALA A 55 8.55 -28.34 -11.75
CA ALA A 55 7.44 -27.45 -11.40
C ALA A 55 7.74 -26.65 -10.13
N ILE A 56 7.17 -25.44 -10.03
CA ILE A 56 7.07 -24.67 -8.78
C ILE A 56 5.67 -24.91 -8.22
N ASP A 57 5.59 -25.62 -7.10
CA ASP A 57 4.34 -25.77 -6.35
C ASP A 57 4.15 -24.58 -5.41
N ILE A 58 3.10 -23.81 -5.65
CA ILE A 58 2.66 -22.69 -4.82
C ILE A 58 1.43 -23.14 -4.06
N GLU A 59 1.57 -23.26 -2.75
CA GLU A 59 0.43 -23.45 -1.85
C GLU A 59 -0.07 -22.07 -1.42
N TYR A 60 -1.20 -21.66 -1.96
CA TYR A 60 -1.85 -20.38 -1.71
C TYR A 60 -3.13 -20.59 -0.92
N LEU A 61 -3.21 -20.06 0.29
CA LEU A 61 -4.48 -19.94 0.99
C LEU A 61 -5.31 -18.86 0.26
N LEU A 62 -6.55 -19.15 -0.12
CA LEU A 62 -7.43 -18.13 -0.72
C LEU A 62 -7.53 -16.90 0.21
N PRO A 63 -7.63 -15.67 -0.32
CA PRO A 63 -8.00 -14.50 0.48
C PRO A 63 -9.29 -14.82 1.25
N GLY A 64 -9.29 -14.60 2.56
CA GLY A 64 -10.42 -14.96 3.44
C GLY A 64 -10.51 -16.43 3.85
N ALA A 65 -9.52 -17.27 3.55
CA ALA A 65 -9.46 -18.65 4.06
C ALA A 65 -8.88 -18.78 5.47
N GLY A 66 -8.08 -17.79 5.90
CA GLY A 66 -7.62 -17.62 7.27
C GLY A 66 -8.48 -16.61 8.03
N PRO A 67 -8.33 -16.49 9.35
CA PRO A 67 -8.98 -15.41 10.09
C PRO A 67 -8.52 -14.06 9.50
N PRO A 68 -9.44 -13.09 9.33
CA PRO A 68 -9.14 -11.81 8.65
C PRO A 68 -7.98 -11.04 9.30
N GLU A 69 -7.77 -11.25 10.60
CA GLU A 69 -6.67 -10.67 11.37
C GLU A 69 -5.28 -11.15 10.92
N GLU A 70 -5.15 -12.41 10.50
CA GLU A 70 -3.88 -12.96 10.01
C GLU A 70 -3.52 -12.41 8.63
N GLU A 71 -4.51 -12.23 7.75
CA GLU A 71 -4.33 -11.66 6.43
C GLU A 71 -3.96 -10.17 6.52
N GLU A 72 -4.65 -9.42 7.37
CA GLU A 72 -4.36 -8.01 7.63
C GLU A 72 -2.98 -7.84 8.27
N ALA A 73 -2.60 -8.70 9.23
CA ALA A 73 -1.26 -8.72 9.80
C ALA A 73 -0.18 -9.03 8.75
N ALA A 74 -0.43 -9.98 7.83
CA ALA A 74 0.51 -10.30 6.75
C ALA A 74 0.70 -9.12 5.79
N LEU A 75 -0.39 -8.44 5.41
CA LEU A 75 -0.34 -7.22 4.61
C LEU A 75 0.42 -6.11 5.33
N GLN A 76 0.13 -5.86 6.61
CA GLN A 76 0.81 -4.83 7.41
C GLN A 76 2.30 -5.11 7.60
N ARG A 77 2.71 -6.39 7.72
CA ARG A 77 4.14 -6.77 7.77
C ARG A 77 4.92 -6.36 6.53
N TRP A 78 4.25 -6.25 5.38
CA TRP A 78 4.87 -5.73 4.16
C TRP A 78 4.73 -4.21 4.05
N CYS A 79 3.57 -3.65 4.38
CA CYS A 79 3.28 -2.23 4.17
C CYS A 79 3.99 -1.29 5.14
N LEU A 80 4.02 -1.63 6.43
CA LEU A 80 4.57 -0.76 7.47
C LEU A 80 6.07 -0.48 7.31
N PRO A 81 6.93 -1.47 6.96
CA PRO A 81 8.33 -1.19 6.65
C PRO A 81 8.50 -0.21 5.48
N VAL A 82 7.65 -0.29 4.45
CA VAL A 82 7.67 0.64 3.32
C VAL A 82 7.28 2.05 3.78
N LEU A 83 6.18 2.17 4.53
CA LEU A 83 5.69 3.46 5.03
C LEU A 83 6.71 4.12 5.97
N PHE A 84 7.15 3.41 7.00
CA PHE A 84 8.12 3.94 7.96
C PHE A 84 9.51 4.07 7.36
N GLY A 85 9.90 3.29 6.35
CA GLY A 85 11.15 3.48 5.62
C GLY A 85 11.18 4.80 4.82
N ARG A 86 10.01 5.31 4.41
CA ARG A 86 9.89 6.52 3.58
C ARG A 86 9.57 7.79 4.36
N PHE A 87 8.84 7.68 5.47
CA PHE A 87 8.32 8.83 6.22
C PHE A 87 8.72 8.80 7.68
N GLY A 88 9.16 9.95 8.21
CA GLY A 88 9.36 10.14 9.63
C GLY A 88 8.06 9.95 10.42
N LEU A 89 8.19 9.46 11.65
CA LEU A 89 7.05 9.17 12.52
C LEU A 89 6.11 10.37 12.68
N GLY A 90 6.64 11.59 12.77
CA GLY A 90 5.82 12.80 12.85
C GLY A 90 4.91 13.02 11.63
N THR A 91 5.41 12.74 10.43
CA THR A 91 4.62 12.85 9.19
C THR A 91 3.56 11.75 9.12
N VAL A 92 3.93 10.51 9.47
CA VAL A 92 2.99 9.39 9.55
C VAL A 92 1.85 9.69 10.54
N LEU A 93 2.15 10.22 11.71
CA LEU A 93 1.13 10.57 12.71
C LEU A 93 0.20 11.70 12.24
N ARG A 94 0.70 12.67 11.48
CA ARG A 94 -0.15 13.70 10.86
C ARG A 94 -1.03 13.10 9.75
N ALA A 95 -0.48 12.22 8.92
CA ALA A 95 -1.25 11.52 7.89
C ALA A 95 -2.32 10.61 8.50
N LEU A 96 -2.01 9.94 9.63
CA LEU A 96 -3.00 9.19 10.41
C LEU A 96 -4.08 10.12 10.98
N GLY A 97 -3.70 11.30 11.48
CA GLY A 97 -4.66 12.33 11.90
C GLY A 97 -5.59 12.77 10.76
N ALA A 98 -5.06 12.91 9.54
CA ALA A 98 -5.87 13.18 8.36
C ALA A 98 -6.85 12.05 8.02
N ALA A 99 -6.38 10.80 8.12
CA ALA A 99 -7.21 9.64 7.87
C ALA A 99 -8.32 9.50 8.93
N LEU A 100 -8.02 9.73 10.21
CA LEU A 100 -9.01 9.72 11.30
C LEU A 100 -10.06 10.83 11.20
N GLN A 101 -9.76 11.90 10.44
CA GLN A 101 -10.71 12.97 10.13
C GLN A 101 -11.44 12.76 8.79
N GLU A 102 -11.24 11.61 8.15
CA GLU A 102 -11.84 11.25 6.87
C GLU A 102 -11.56 12.29 5.77
N MET A 103 -10.35 12.86 5.77
CA MET A 103 -9.92 13.77 4.71
C MET A 103 -9.62 13.03 3.40
N HIS A 104 -9.68 13.75 2.27
CA HIS A 104 -9.14 13.29 0.98
C HIS A 104 -7.63 13.14 1.09
N LEU A 105 -7.12 11.94 1.36
CA LEU A 105 -5.70 11.67 1.51
C LEU A 105 -5.12 11.09 0.22
N VAL A 106 -4.20 11.84 -0.40
CA VAL A 106 -3.50 11.45 -1.62
C VAL A 106 -2.03 11.17 -1.31
N VAL A 107 -1.57 9.96 -1.60
CA VAL A 107 -0.16 9.60 -1.57
C VAL A 107 0.44 9.79 -2.96
N LEU A 108 1.54 10.52 -3.05
CA LEU A 108 2.34 10.72 -4.26
C LEU A 108 3.68 10.00 -4.12
N ALA A 109 3.98 9.15 -5.10
CA ALA A 109 5.27 8.47 -5.23
C ALA A 109 5.50 8.08 -6.70
N GLU A 110 6.76 8.08 -7.16
CA GLU A 110 7.10 7.61 -8.51
C GLU A 110 7.08 6.08 -8.61
N ASP A 111 7.53 5.41 -7.55
CA ASP A 111 7.60 3.95 -7.43
C ASP A 111 6.29 3.36 -6.91
N LEU A 112 5.76 2.37 -7.62
CA LEU A 112 4.50 1.70 -7.28
C LEU A 112 4.59 0.88 -6.00
N GLN A 113 5.75 0.31 -5.66
CA GLN A 113 5.90 -0.43 -4.40
C GLN A 113 5.77 0.52 -3.21
N THR A 114 6.46 1.65 -3.29
CA THR A 114 6.34 2.74 -2.31
C THR A 114 4.90 3.24 -2.23
N LEU A 115 4.28 3.55 -3.38
CA LEU A 115 2.91 4.05 -3.44
C LEU A 115 1.92 3.10 -2.74
N SER A 116 1.93 1.84 -3.14
CA SER A 116 1.00 0.83 -2.65
C SER A 116 1.23 0.49 -1.17
N GLY A 117 2.49 0.32 -0.77
CA GLY A 117 2.85 0.07 0.63
C GLY A 117 2.45 1.22 1.55
N CYS A 118 2.58 2.46 1.10
CA CYS A 118 2.17 3.62 1.90
C CYS A 118 0.65 3.74 2.03
N VAL A 119 -0.10 3.55 0.94
CA VAL A 119 -1.57 3.60 0.97
C VAL A 119 -2.13 2.52 1.89
N LEU A 120 -1.69 1.27 1.73
CA LEU A 120 -2.15 0.14 2.52
C LEU A 120 -1.66 0.20 3.98
N GLY A 121 -0.44 0.70 4.20
CA GLY A 121 0.11 0.91 5.55
C GLY A 121 -0.69 1.94 6.33
N LEU A 122 -1.02 3.08 5.71
CA LEU A 122 -1.89 4.09 6.34
C LEU A 122 -3.29 3.54 6.64
N GLY A 123 -3.84 2.75 5.72
CA GLY A 123 -5.13 2.09 5.91
C GLY A 123 -5.16 1.18 7.14
N GLY A 124 -4.13 0.36 7.35
CA GLY A 124 -4.11 -0.55 8.52
C GLY A 124 -3.62 0.08 9.82
N LEU A 125 -2.96 1.24 9.79
CA LEU A 125 -2.70 2.02 11.01
C LEU A 125 -3.99 2.53 11.68
N LEU A 126 -5.15 2.45 11.00
CA LEU A 126 -6.44 2.80 11.58
C LEU A 126 -6.97 1.74 12.55
N ALA A 127 -6.42 0.52 12.56
CA ALA A 127 -6.91 -0.57 13.40
C ALA A 127 -7.02 -0.16 14.88
N PRO A 128 -8.11 -0.55 15.59
CA PRO A 128 -9.19 -1.43 15.14
C PRO A 128 -10.27 -0.74 14.28
N ALA A 129 -10.19 0.58 14.09
CA ALA A 129 -11.05 1.27 13.14
C ALA A 129 -10.65 0.90 11.71
N ARG A 130 -11.60 1.05 10.78
CA ARG A 130 -11.37 0.78 9.36
C ARG A 130 -11.67 2.03 8.56
N TRP A 131 -10.91 2.23 7.49
CA TRP A 131 -11.22 3.27 6.52
C TRP A 131 -12.63 3.03 5.93
N ALA A 132 -13.52 4.00 6.08
CA ALA A 132 -14.90 3.91 5.60
C ALA A 132 -15.08 4.51 4.19
N GLY A 133 -14.12 5.31 3.72
CA GLY A 133 -14.13 5.93 2.41
C GLY A 133 -13.69 5.00 1.27
N VAL A 134 -13.50 5.58 0.09
CA VAL A 134 -12.98 4.83 -1.07
C VAL A 134 -11.47 4.70 -0.95
N THR A 135 -10.91 3.54 -1.33
CA THR A 135 -9.46 3.32 -1.37
C THR A 135 -9.00 2.96 -2.77
N PHE A 136 -8.04 3.71 -3.32
CA PHE A 136 -7.32 3.37 -4.55
C PHE A 136 -5.85 3.17 -4.23
N VAL A 137 -5.37 1.92 -4.18
CA VAL A 137 -3.94 1.64 -3.90
C VAL A 137 -3.02 2.28 -4.95
N ALA A 138 -3.45 2.26 -6.21
CA ALA A 138 -2.85 3.04 -7.29
C ALA A 138 -3.96 3.44 -8.27
N LEU A 139 -4.19 4.74 -8.42
CA LEU A 139 -5.20 5.31 -9.31
C LEU A 139 -4.64 5.41 -10.74
N PRO A 140 -5.23 4.73 -11.74
CA PRO A 140 -4.87 4.92 -13.14
C PRO A 140 -5.06 6.37 -13.57
N ARG A 141 -4.19 6.87 -14.45
CA ARG A 141 -4.23 8.28 -14.90
C ARG A 141 -5.55 8.68 -15.55
N ASP A 142 -6.16 7.76 -16.30
CA ASP A 142 -7.44 8.00 -16.99
C ASP A 142 -8.62 8.14 -16.01
N LEU A 143 -8.45 7.65 -14.77
CA LEU A 143 -9.44 7.75 -13.69
C LEU A 143 -9.13 8.90 -12.73
N ALA A 144 -8.24 9.84 -13.11
CA ALA A 144 -7.86 10.95 -12.25
C ALA A 144 -9.05 11.86 -11.87
N GLY A 145 -10.18 11.83 -12.59
CA GLY A 145 -11.42 12.51 -12.21
C GLY A 145 -11.95 12.11 -10.82
N TYR A 146 -11.59 10.93 -10.30
CA TYR A 146 -11.94 10.52 -8.94
C TYR A 146 -11.29 11.39 -7.85
N LEU A 147 -10.26 12.20 -8.16
CA LEU A 147 -9.71 13.17 -7.21
C LEU A 147 -10.74 14.20 -6.73
N GLU A 148 -11.79 14.44 -7.54
CA GLU A 148 -12.87 15.39 -7.25
C GLU A 148 -14.08 14.72 -6.58
N SER A 149 -13.97 13.45 -6.14
CA SER A 149 -15.12 12.79 -5.51
C SER A 149 -15.55 13.51 -4.20
N PRO A 150 -16.85 13.53 -3.90
CA PRO A 150 -17.37 14.23 -2.72
C PRO A 150 -17.25 13.42 -1.42
N VAL A 151 -16.92 12.13 -1.51
CA VAL A 151 -16.75 11.24 -0.34
C VAL A 151 -15.28 11.13 0.04
N PRO A 152 -14.91 10.85 1.30
CA PRO A 152 -13.53 10.60 1.71
C PRO A 152 -12.83 9.56 0.82
N ILE A 153 -11.58 9.85 0.41
CA ILE A 153 -10.76 8.94 -0.40
C ILE A 153 -9.36 8.84 0.19
N LEU A 154 -8.85 7.61 0.25
CA LEU A 154 -7.45 7.29 0.45
C LEU A 154 -6.90 6.76 -0.88
N LEU A 155 -6.07 7.52 -1.58
CA LEU A 155 -5.59 7.13 -2.91
C LEU A 155 -4.09 7.30 -3.11
N GLY A 156 -3.50 6.39 -3.87
CA GLY A 156 -2.17 6.54 -4.43
C GLY A 156 -2.24 7.09 -5.85
N TYR A 157 -1.51 8.17 -6.13
CA TYR A 157 -1.36 8.74 -7.47
C TYR A 157 0.12 8.73 -7.89
N GLN A 158 0.44 8.01 -8.96
CA GLN A 158 1.83 7.82 -9.37
C GLN A 158 2.42 9.09 -10.02
N GLY A 159 3.51 9.57 -9.44
CA GLY A 159 4.28 10.73 -9.89
C GLY A 159 4.56 11.71 -8.75
N SER A 160 5.27 12.78 -9.09
CA SER A 160 5.73 13.80 -8.14
C SER A 160 4.71 14.93 -7.89
N ALA A 161 3.64 15.01 -8.68
CA ALA A 161 2.63 16.05 -8.57
C ALA A 161 1.23 15.59 -9.01
N LEU A 162 0.20 16.25 -8.46
CA LEU A 162 -1.19 16.09 -8.90
C LEU A 162 -1.39 16.60 -10.33
N PRO A 163 -2.45 16.16 -11.03
CA PRO A 163 -2.77 16.68 -12.36
C PRO A 163 -2.91 18.20 -12.37
N ARG A 164 -2.37 18.86 -13.40
CA ARG A 164 -2.40 20.33 -13.53
C ARG A 164 -3.80 20.94 -13.56
N TRP A 165 -4.80 20.18 -14.00
CA TRP A 165 -6.19 20.62 -14.04
C TRP A 165 -6.85 20.56 -12.65
N PHE A 166 -6.37 19.68 -11.77
CA PHE A 166 -6.96 19.48 -10.45
C PHE A 166 -6.68 20.71 -9.58
N ARG A 167 -7.68 21.12 -8.80
CA ARG A 167 -7.60 22.25 -7.88
C ARG A 167 -7.80 21.74 -6.46
N PRO A 168 -6.76 21.76 -5.61
CA PRO A 168 -6.87 21.38 -4.21
C PRO A 168 -8.02 22.09 -3.50
N GLN A 169 -8.91 21.30 -2.89
CA GLN A 169 -10.03 21.78 -2.11
C GLN A 169 -9.77 21.61 -0.61
N GLN A 170 -10.60 22.25 0.22
CA GLN A 170 -10.58 22.00 1.66
C GLN A 170 -10.88 20.53 1.96
N GLY A 171 -10.16 19.95 2.92
CA GLY A 171 -10.21 18.54 3.23
C GLY A 171 -9.22 17.69 2.43
N LEU A 172 -8.36 18.26 1.58
CA LEU A 172 -7.29 17.52 0.89
C LEU A 172 -6.01 17.47 1.74
N ALA A 173 -5.43 16.29 1.86
CA ALA A 173 -4.09 16.05 2.40
C ALA A 173 -3.25 15.31 1.36
N VAL A 174 -2.07 15.84 1.01
CA VAL A 174 -1.17 15.29 0.02
C VAL A 174 0.13 14.86 0.71
N LEU A 175 0.37 13.56 0.74
CA LEU A 175 1.56 12.94 1.30
C LEU A 175 2.55 12.62 0.17
N ARG A 176 3.69 13.31 0.13
CA ARG A 176 4.73 13.14 -0.90
C ARG A 176 5.88 12.28 -0.38
N ALA A 177 6.09 11.13 -1.00
CA ALA A 177 7.17 10.21 -0.64
C ALA A 177 8.57 10.79 -0.90
N ASP A 178 8.73 11.64 -1.91
CA ASP A 178 10.03 12.16 -2.37
C ASP A 178 10.64 13.26 -1.46
N GLY A 179 10.15 13.42 -0.23
CA GLY A 179 10.68 14.42 0.70
C GLY A 179 10.05 14.43 2.10
N ASP A 180 9.46 13.32 2.55
CA ASP A 180 8.79 13.22 3.86
C ASP A 180 7.85 14.41 4.16
N CYS A 181 7.03 14.77 3.17
CA CYS A 181 6.23 15.98 3.21
C CYS A 181 4.74 15.68 3.20
N LEU A 182 3.98 16.34 4.08
CA LEU A 182 2.53 16.31 4.11
C LEU A 182 1.99 17.74 3.96
N GLU A 183 1.36 18.02 2.83
CA GLU A 183 0.65 19.27 2.54
C GLU A 183 -0.83 19.09 2.86
N VAL A 184 -1.40 19.93 3.72
CA VAL A 184 -2.79 19.79 4.13
C VAL A 184 -3.55 21.08 3.86
N VAL A 185 -4.62 20.97 3.09
CA VAL A 185 -5.60 22.03 2.87
C VAL A 185 -6.77 21.75 3.80
N HIS A 186 -6.64 22.13 5.08
CA HIS A 186 -7.65 21.79 6.10
C HIS A 186 -8.75 22.88 6.19
N PRO A 187 -10.04 22.52 6.41
CA PRO A 187 -11.13 23.50 6.55
C PRO A 187 -10.95 24.48 7.72
N ARG A 188 -10.32 24.00 8.81
CA ARG A 188 -10.01 24.81 10.02
C ARG A 188 -8.63 25.48 9.99
N SER A 189 -7.89 25.39 8.88
CA SER A 189 -6.65 26.16 8.75
C SER A 189 -6.97 27.60 8.37
N PRO A 190 -6.33 28.61 8.98
CA PRO A 190 -6.42 29.96 8.47
C PRO A 190 -5.95 29.99 7.02
N ARG A 191 -6.68 30.73 6.18
CA ARG A 191 -6.32 31.09 4.79
C ARG A 191 -4.86 31.56 4.68
N PRO A 192 -4.23 31.53 3.48
CA PRO A 192 -2.77 31.50 3.30
C PRO A 192 -2.07 32.76 3.81
N SER A 193 -1.82 32.81 5.10
CA SER A 193 -0.85 33.67 5.76
C SER A 193 0.08 32.76 6.57
N GLY A 194 0.88 31.96 5.85
CA GLY A 194 2.23 31.56 6.26
C GLY A 194 2.45 30.49 7.33
N GLY A 195 1.43 29.74 7.79
CA GLY A 195 1.63 28.65 8.76
C GLY A 195 1.24 27.27 8.22
N PRO A 196 2.00 26.19 8.47
CA PRO A 196 1.57 24.84 8.11
C PRO A 196 0.28 24.50 8.85
N ALA A 197 -0.68 23.93 8.13
CA ALA A 197 -1.90 23.40 8.71
C ALA A 197 -1.57 22.34 9.78
N VAL A 198 -1.79 22.68 11.05
CA VAL A 198 -1.54 21.74 12.14
C VAL A 198 -2.72 20.77 12.24
N LEU A 199 -2.57 19.60 11.62
CA LEU A 199 -3.37 18.43 11.99
C LEU A 199 -2.97 18.01 13.40
N HIS A 200 -3.77 18.41 14.38
CA HIS A 200 -3.52 18.08 15.78
C HIS A 200 -4.12 16.71 16.10
N LEU A 201 -3.31 15.66 15.96
CA LEU A 201 -3.62 14.39 16.60
C LEU A 201 -3.37 14.54 18.12
N PRO A 202 -4.38 14.33 18.99
CA PRO A 202 -4.20 14.45 20.43
C PRO A 202 -3.02 13.59 20.90
N GLN A 203 -2.17 14.15 21.76
CA GLN A 203 -1.01 13.46 22.34
C GLN A 203 0.04 12.96 21.32
N ALA A 204 0.03 13.42 20.07
CA ALA A 204 0.98 13.00 19.04
C ALA A 204 2.45 13.12 19.48
N GLY A 205 2.81 14.16 20.22
CA GLY A 205 4.17 14.32 20.74
C GLY A 205 4.57 13.23 21.75
N ARG A 206 3.64 12.81 22.61
CA ARG A 206 3.87 11.70 23.55
C ARG A 206 3.97 10.37 22.81
N LEU A 207 3.10 10.14 21.82
CA LEU A 207 3.11 8.95 20.99
C LEU A 207 4.40 8.85 20.17
N ALA A 208 4.84 9.97 19.57
CA ALA A 208 6.09 10.05 18.83
C ALA A 208 7.29 9.76 19.73
N ALA A 209 7.33 10.32 20.95
CA ALA A 209 8.40 10.05 21.91
C ALA A 209 8.43 8.58 22.35
N ALA A 210 7.27 7.95 22.53
CA ALA A 210 7.18 6.56 22.94
C ALA A 210 7.58 5.57 21.82
N LEU A 211 7.14 5.82 20.59
CA LEU A 211 7.36 4.92 19.45
C LEU A 211 8.65 5.20 18.68
N GLY A 212 9.21 6.41 18.80
CA GLY A 212 10.39 6.86 18.06
C GLY A 212 11.56 5.88 18.13
N PRO A 213 12.01 5.44 19.33
CA PRO A 213 13.12 4.49 19.45
C PRO A 213 12.87 3.16 18.74
N ALA A 214 11.64 2.65 18.76
CA ALA A 214 11.27 1.40 18.10
C ALA A 214 11.25 1.55 16.57
N VAL A 215 10.72 2.67 16.07
CA VAL A 215 10.67 2.96 14.62
C VAL A 215 12.08 3.18 14.06
N GLU A 216 12.93 3.92 14.76
CA GLU A 216 14.33 4.13 14.33
C GLU A 216 15.16 2.84 14.43
N GLY A 217 14.96 2.03 15.47
CA GLY A 217 15.58 0.70 15.58
C GLY A 217 15.16 -0.23 14.43
N ALA A 218 13.88 -0.22 14.05
CA ALA A 218 13.38 -1.02 12.93
C ALA A 218 13.94 -0.54 11.58
N ARG A 219 14.08 0.78 11.38
CA ARG A 219 14.73 1.36 10.19
C ARG A 219 16.19 0.95 10.07
N ALA A 220 16.94 1.01 11.16
CA ALA A 220 18.35 0.65 11.18
C ALA A 220 18.59 -0.84 10.88
N ALA A 221 17.64 -1.71 11.22
CA ALA A 221 17.72 -3.15 10.93
C ALA A 221 17.33 -3.52 9.48
N ALA A 222 16.74 -2.59 8.73
CA ALA A 222 16.23 -2.81 7.37
C ALA A 222 17.15 -2.27 6.25
N GLY A 223 18.21 -1.52 6.60
CA GLY A 223 19.25 -1.04 5.69
C GLY A 223 20.52 -1.87 5.76
#